data_AF-A0A2G4GCZ7-F1
#
_entry.id   AF-A0A2G4GCZ7-F1
#
_cell.length_a   1.000
_cell.length_b   1.000
_cell.length_c   1.000
_cell.angle_alpha   90.00
_cell.angle_beta   90.00
_cell.angle_gamma   90.00
#
_symmetry.space_group_name_H-M   'P 1'
#
loop_
_entity.id
_entity.type
_entity.pdbx_description
1 polymer ?
#
loop_
_entity_poly.entity_id
_entity_poly.type
_entity_poly.pdbx_seq_one_letter_code
_entity_poly.pdbx_strand_id
1 'polypeptide(L)'
;MESQQDFLFADGPTPELHLPDPRSNLYTDVAALWKIPVGQLIRVELTGHHFSELRGRLELARAPDIPLDRRETLALRIGTIELTCRQITAWSLA
;
A
#
# COMPACT_ATOMS: atom_id res chain seq x y z
N MET A 1 -46.54 25.26 34.13
CA MET A 1 -46.36 25.06 32.67
C MET A 1 -45.08 25.79 32.27
N GLU A 2 -43.93 25.53 32.90
CA GLU A 2 -43.01 24.39 32.74
C GLU A 2 -42.44 24.23 31.32
N SER A 3 -41.33 24.96 31.12
CA SER A 3 -40.08 24.50 30.50
C SER A 3 -39.99 24.48 28.97
N GLN A 4 -39.59 25.63 28.42
CA GLN A 4 -38.94 25.76 27.11
C GLN A 4 -37.62 24.99 27.15
N GLN A 5 -37.60 23.78 26.59
CA GLN A 5 -36.39 22.98 26.44
C GLN A 5 -35.63 23.47 25.21
N ASP A 6 -34.63 24.30 25.47
CA ASP A 6 -33.55 24.66 24.57
C ASP A 6 -32.77 23.37 24.23
N PHE A 7 -33.03 22.78 23.06
CA PHE A 7 -32.24 21.68 22.53
C PHE A 7 -30.94 22.26 21.94
N LEU A 8 -30.02 22.61 22.82
CA LEU A 8 -28.62 22.79 22.47
C LEU A 8 -28.04 21.40 22.16
N PHE A 9 -28.12 20.97 20.90
CA PHE A 9 -27.36 19.83 20.42
C PHE A 9 -25.89 20.18 20.57
N ALA A 10 -25.29 19.68 21.65
CA ALA A 10 -23.85 19.71 21.84
C ALA A 10 -23.22 19.04 20.62
N ASP A 11 -22.53 19.86 19.83
CA ASP A 11 -21.57 19.45 18.81
C ASP A 11 -20.46 18.67 19.52
N GLY A 12 -20.70 17.38 19.74
CA GLY A 12 -19.65 16.44 20.09
C GLY A 12 -18.83 16.23 18.83
N PRO A 13 -17.49 16.37 18.86
CA PRO A 13 -16.68 16.11 17.69
C PRO A 13 -17.00 14.69 17.25
N THR A 14 -17.54 14.58 16.04
CA THR A 14 -17.78 13.28 15.40
C THR A 14 -16.44 12.56 15.47
N PRO A 15 -16.32 11.34 16.06
CA PRO A 15 -15.11 10.59 15.90
C PRO A 15 -14.98 10.36 14.40
N GLU A 16 -14.08 11.12 13.77
CA GLU A 16 -13.65 10.90 12.41
C GLU A 16 -13.05 9.50 12.42
N LEU A 17 -13.90 8.50 12.20
CA LEU A 17 -13.49 7.19 11.73
C LEU A 17 -12.74 7.52 10.45
N HIS A 18 -11.42 7.68 10.56
CA HIS A 18 -10.51 7.67 9.43
C HIS A 18 -10.84 6.36 8.70
N LEU A 19 -11.73 6.46 7.71
CA LEU A 19 -12.01 5.37 6.81
C LEU A 19 -10.63 4.97 6.29
N PRO A 20 -10.17 3.72 6.53
CA PRO A 20 -8.89 3.31 6.00
C PRO A 20 -8.97 3.60 4.51
N ASP A 21 -8.04 4.42 3.99
CA ASP A 21 -8.07 4.83 2.60
C ASP A 21 -8.29 3.57 1.76
N PRO A 22 -9.24 3.53 0.82
CA PRO A 22 -9.50 2.33 0.02
C PRO A 22 -8.22 1.84 -0.69
N ARG A 23 -7.27 2.76 -0.91
CA ARG A 23 -5.91 2.49 -1.38
C ARG A 23 -5.03 1.76 -0.35
N SER A 24 -5.15 2.07 0.93
CA SER A 24 -4.44 1.37 2.02
C SER A 24 -4.84 -0.12 2.06
N ASN A 25 -6.11 -0.43 1.81
CA ASN A 25 -6.56 -1.81 1.65
C ASN A 25 -5.91 -2.49 0.44
N LEU A 26 -5.82 -1.80 -0.70
CA LEU A 26 -5.14 -2.32 -1.90
C LEU A 26 -3.67 -2.65 -1.64
N TYR A 27 -2.91 -1.76 -1.00
CA TYR A 27 -1.50 -2.02 -0.69
C TYR A 27 -1.33 -3.20 0.27
N THR A 28 -2.24 -3.34 1.23
CA THR A 28 -2.24 -4.45 2.17
C THR A 28 -2.54 -5.78 1.47
N ASP A 29 -3.54 -5.79 0.59
CA ASP A 29 -3.93 -6.98 -0.17
C ASP A 29 -2.84 -7.42 -1.14
N VAL A 30 -2.26 -6.46 -1.88
CA VAL A 30 -1.09 -6.68 -2.74
C VAL A 30 0.08 -7.24 -1.93
N ALA A 31 0.39 -6.65 -0.77
CA ALA A 31 1.47 -7.11 0.07
C ALA A 31 1.23 -8.54 0.58
N ALA A 32 -0.03 -8.87 0.91
CA ALA A 32 -0.42 -10.20 1.36
C ALA A 32 -0.38 -11.24 0.22
N LEU A 33 -0.84 -10.86 -0.98
CA LEU A 33 -0.99 -11.74 -2.13
C LEU A 33 0.36 -12.08 -2.77
N TRP A 34 1.23 -11.10 -2.94
CA TRP A 34 2.59 -11.31 -3.48
C TRP A 34 3.64 -11.58 -2.41
N LYS A 35 3.29 -11.46 -1.11
CA LYS A 35 4.22 -11.61 0.02
C LYS A 35 5.40 -10.64 -0.11
N ILE A 36 5.13 -9.38 -0.45
CA ILE A 36 6.15 -8.34 -0.58
C ILE A 36 5.68 -7.09 0.18
N PRO A 37 6.52 -6.50 1.05
CA PRO A 37 6.14 -5.34 1.87
C PRO A 37 6.12 -4.03 1.06
N VAL A 38 5.05 -3.81 0.31
CA VAL A 38 4.80 -2.55 -0.41
C VAL A 38 4.62 -1.39 0.59
N GLY A 39 5.19 -0.23 0.27
CA GLY A 39 5.20 0.97 1.09
C GLY A 39 6.34 1.04 2.11
N GLN A 40 7.14 -0.02 2.26
CA GLN A 40 8.23 -0.12 3.23
C GLN A 40 9.61 0.05 2.59
N LEU A 41 10.59 0.48 3.39
CA LEU A 41 11.99 0.52 3.02
C LEU A 41 12.56 -0.89 3.04
N ILE A 42 12.89 -1.41 1.86
CA ILE A 42 13.42 -2.76 1.70
C ILE A 42 14.62 -2.79 0.77
N ARG A 43 15.36 -3.88 0.86
CA ARG A 43 16.34 -4.31 -0.12
C ARG A 43 15.74 -5.45 -0.92
N VAL A 44 15.74 -5.35 -2.24
CA VAL A 44 15.33 -6.42 -3.16
C VAL A 44 16.53 -6.89 -3.98
N GLU A 45 16.65 -8.20 -4.13
CA GLU A 45 17.60 -8.84 -5.04
C GLU A 45 16.88 -9.10 -6.36
N LEU A 46 17.53 -8.71 -7.46
CA LEU A 46 16.95 -8.76 -8.79
C LEU A 46 17.72 -9.71 -9.69
N THR A 47 16.98 -10.43 -10.54
CA THR A 47 17.53 -11.23 -11.63
C THR A 47 17.13 -10.66 -12.99
N GLY A 48 18.06 -10.70 -13.95
CA GLY A 48 17.82 -10.19 -15.30
C GLY A 48 17.55 -8.69 -15.38
N HIS A 49 17.99 -7.91 -14.39
CA HIS A 49 17.94 -6.45 -14.37
C HIS A 49 19.35 -5.86 -14.41
N HIS A 50 19.49 -4.59 -14.79
CA HIS A 50 20.80 -3.91 -14.81
C HIS A 50 21.43 -3.82 -13.42
N PHE A 51 20.60 -3.72 -12.38
CA PHE A 51 21.03 -3.75 -10.99
C PHE A 51 20.79 -5.15 -10.41
N SER A 52 21.80 -5.72 -9.75
CA SER A 52 21.67 -6.99 -9.02
C SER A 52 20.91 -6.84 -7.70
N GLU A 53 20.94 -5.64 -7.11
CA GLU A 53 20.19 -5.30 -5.91
C GLU A 53 19.68 -3.87 -5.96
N LEU A 54 18.53 -3.60 -5.34
CA LEU A 54 18.01 -2.25 -5.12
C LEU A 54 17.58 -2.09 -3.67
N ARG A 55 17.87 -0.92 -3.10
CA ARG A 55 17.43 -0.54 -1.76
C ARG A 55 16.63 0.74 -1.84
N GLY A 56 15.47 0.74 -1.20
CA GLY A 56 14.64 1.94 -1.05
C GLY A 56 13.21 1.58 -0.73
N ARG A 57 12.33 2.57 -0.85
CA ARG A 57 10.91 2.36 -0.58
C ARG A 57 10.30 1.59 -1.73
N LEU A 58 9.71 0.43 -1.46
CA LEU A 58 8.97 -0.29 -2.47
C LEU A 58 7.63 0.38 -2.69
N GLU A 59 7.36 0.80 -3.91
CA GLU A 59 6.10 1.44 -4.29
C GLU A 59 5.50 0.72 -5.50
N LEU A 60 4.20 0.85 -5.71
CA LEU A 60 3.57 0.39 -6.93
C LEU A 60 3.91 1.36 -8.07
N ALA A 61 4.56 0.86 -9.11
CA ALA A 61 4.75 1.63 -10.35
C ALA A 61 3.41 1.86 -11.03
N ARG A 62 2.58 0.80 -11.04
CA ARG A 62 1.24 0.80 -11.61
C ARG A 62 0.25 0.17 -10.63
N ALA A 63 -0.99 0.65 -10.65
CA ALA A 63 -2.06 -0.08 -9.97
C ALA A 63 -2.26 -1.45 -10.67
N PRO A 64 -2.32 -2.55 -9.90
CA PRO A 64 -2.71 -3.85 -10.45
C PRO A 64 -4.15 -3.80 -10.98
N ASP A 65 -4.46 -4.66 -11.94
CA ASP A 65 -5.83 -4.80 -12.43
C ASP A 65 -6.71 -5.46 -11.35
N ILE A 66 -8.00 -5.11 -11.33
CA ILE A 66 -8.97 -5.64 -10.33
C ILE A 66 -9.96 -6.54 -11.08
N PRO A 67 -10.13 -7.81 -10.65
CA PRO A 67 -9.67 -8.41 -9.40
C PRO A 67 -8.16 -8.73 -9.36
N LEU A 68 -7.56 -8.58 -8.18
CA LEU A 68 -6.13 -8.85 -7.96
C LEU A 68 -5.79 -10.30 -8.31
N ASP A 69 -4.93 -10.49 -9.30
CA ASP A 69 -4.56 -11.81 -9.78
C ASP A 69 -3.08 -12.08 -9.53
N ARG A 70 -2.74 -13.03 -8.65
CA ARG A 70 -1.34 -13.34 -8.30
C ARG A 70 -0.48 -13.79 -9.49
N ARG A 71 -1.13 -14.20 -10.59
CA ARG A 71 -0.49 -14.62 -11.84
C ARG A 71 -0.01 -13.42 -12.66
N GLU A 72 -0.61 -12.25 -12.41
CA GLU A 72 -0.22 -10.99 -13.01
C GLU A 72 1.16 -10.56 -12.52
N THR A 73 1.89 -9.94 -13.43
CA THR A 73 3.21 -9.39 -13.11
C THR A 73 3.01 -7.99 -12.54
N LEU A 74 3.19 -7.85 -11.23
CA LEU A 74 3.15 -6.54 -10.59
C LEU A 74 4.29 -5.67 -11.08
N ALA A 75 3.94 -4.46 -11.52
CA ALA A 75 4.87 -3.39 -11.76
C ALA A 75 5.16 -2.67 -10.44
N LEU A 76 6.40 -2.80 -9.98
CA LEU A 76 6.92 -2.23 -8.75
C LEU A 76 7.94 -1.15 -9.12
N ARG A 77 8.19 -0.23 -8.19
CA ARG A 77 9.30 0.72 -8.32
C ARG A 77 9.97 0.93 -6.99
N ILE A 78 11.25 1.27 -7.05
CA ILE A 78 12.03 1.76 -5.93
C ILE A 78 12.65 3.10 -6.36
N GLY A 79 12.10 4.20 -5.84
CA GLY A 79 12.46 5.55 -6.28
C GLY A 79 12.13 5.76 -7.77
N THR A 80 13.16 5.95 -8.59
CA THR A 80 13.04 6.14 -10.06
C THR A 80 13.23 4.86 -10.86
N ILE A 81 13.53 3.74 -10.21
CA ILE A 81 13.79 2.46 -10.88
C ILE A 81 12.53 1.62 -10.88
N GLU A 82 12.01 1.32 -12.06
CA GLU A 82 10.89 0.41 -12.26
C GLU A 82 11.39 -1.03 -12.41
N LEU A 83 10.66 -1.97 -11.80
CA LEU A 83 10.98 -3.39 -11.79
C LEU A 83 9.68 -4.20 -11.70
N THR A 84 9.78 -5.51 -11.86
CA THR A 84 8.62 -6.40 -11.75
C THR A 84 8.78 -7.40 -10.62
N CYS A 85 7.67 -7.85 -10.04
CA CYS A 85 7.72 -8.88 -9.00
C CYS A 85 8.38 -10.19 -9.47
N ARG A 86 8.36 -10.46 -10.79
CA ARG A 86 9.03 -11.63 -11.39
C ARG A 86 10.55 -11.51 -11.39
N GLN A 87 11.09 -10.29 -11.38
CA GLN A 87 12.53 -10.05 -11.31
C GLN A 87 13.04 -10.12 -9.87
N ILE A 88 12.17 -9.98 -8.86
CA ILE A 88 12.55 -10.08 -7.46
C ILE A 88 12.77 -11.55 -7.11
N THR A 89 14.01 -11.92 -6.80
CA THR A 89 14.37 -13.27 -6.33
C THR A 89 14.26 -13.38 -4.82
N ALA A 90 14.64 -12.32 -4.11
CA ALA A 90 14.57 -12.22 -2.66
C ALA A 90 14.37 -10.77 -2.23
N TRP A 91 13.87 -10.58 -1.01
CA TRP A 91 13.78 -9.25 -0.40
C TRP A 91 14.01 -9.34 1.11
N SER A 92 14.44 -8.23 1.70
CA SER A 92 14.67 -8.11 3.14
C SER A 92 14.32 -6.70 3.62
N LEU A 93 13.82 -6.60 4.84
CA LEU A 93 13.63 -5.30 5.50
C LEU A 93 15.01 -4.66 5.71
N ALA A 94 15.12 -3.38 5.37
CA ALA A 94 16.40 -2.66 5.26
C ALA A 94 16.68 -1.74 6.45
#